data_AF-A0A9E0CB87-F1
#
_entry.id   AF-A0A9E0CB87-F1
#
_cell.length_a   1.000
_cell.length_b   1.000
_cell.length_c   1.000
_cell.angle_alpha   90.00
_cell.angle_beta   90.00
_cell.angle_gamma   90.00
#
_symmetry.space_group_name_H-M   'P 1'
#
loop_
_entity.id
_entity.type
_entity.pdbx_description
1 polymer ?
#
loop_
_entity_poly.entity_id
_entity_poly.type
_entity_poly.pdbx_seq_one_letter_code
_entity_poly.pdbx_strand_id
1 'polypeptide(L)'
;MSDIIEKTFGQRGQNERVCRVAYTLNHSQPILCTIIDDTPLFYFDEEPLDDEINIEDFEGTALEREIHLLKEEIATYDRYALFSKKDEEKRLQEFSENFTSIENFHTGETSEEINPLLSILEKSRLASAFLELAEKHKITIKKSRQVEDVFYDRRAGTILLNPEMSEEDQILLLSRELRRHWQHRQGALINPLLFHPDNAILVNRLQEADLSASMIRIAWELQLSGNRAVWDRIEDSPMSDLARAYVREANQDFRTINNGTASAAVFEAWFLSERCRQQDKKLVQAMLADYNGYVFEDIQSSRTLTAELISGLGSMPYGKNYLSVHANIIMNDPIFTEVRDRSNANFLWFIKFERSFKETEHELQNDPDLSTHDIRHVVKSQTQDPLHASEPAAKIVQLFGTQETNSKTENSGKPSRRFAKTGKNDRHLQPGKGENIIHLRFGSEE
;
A
#
# COMPACT_ATOMS: atom_id res chain seq x y z
N MET A 1 28.70 -26.71 -53.34
CA MET A 1 28.02 -27.37 -54.47
C MET A 1 27.99 -28.84 -54.12
N SER A 2 26.91 -29.46 -53.66
CA SER A 2 25.46 -29.24 -53.65
C SER A 2 24.91 -30.01 -52.42
N ASP A 3 23.65 -29.79 -52.05
CA ASP A 3 22.87 -30.57 -51.04
C ASP A 3 22.50 -29.82 -49.74
N ILE A 4 21.97 -28.60 -49.87
CA ILE A 4 21.30 -27.84 -48.79
C ILE A 4 19.78 -27.67 -49.05
N ILE A 5 19.16 -28.43 -49.98
CA ILE A 5 17.77 -28.15 -50.43
C ILE A 5 16.75 -29.28 -50.12
N GLU A 6 17.13 -30.39 -49.48
CA GLU A 6 16.20 -31.55 -49.32
C GLU A 6 15.74 -31.91 -47.89
N LYS A 7 15.72 -30.97 -46.94
CA LYS A 7 15.13 -31.24 -45.61
C LYS A 7 14.07 -30.25 -45.13
N THR A 8 13.44 -29.53 -46.06
CA THR A 8 12.37 -28.56 -45.73
C THR A 8 10.97 -29.15 -45.65
N PHE A 9 10.68 -30.39 -46.10
CA PHE A 9 9.35 -30.98 -45.94
C PHE A 9 9.39 -32.51 -45.78
N GLY A 10 9.38 -32.98 -44.52
CA GLY A 10 9.31 -34.40 -44.17
C GLY A 10 8.30 -34.65 -43.04
N GLN A 11 7.16 -35.22 -43.41
CA GLN A 11 6.24 -36.06 -42.63
C GLN A 11 5.62 -35.49 -41.33
N ARG A 12 4.34 -35.11 -41.45
CA ARG A 12 3.38 -34.96 -40.32
C ARG A 12 3.20 -36.30 -39.59
N GLY A 13 3.93 -36.47 -38.50
CA GLY A 13 3.60 -37.40 -37.41
C GLY A 13 3.07 -36.59 -36.22
N GLN A 14 2.04 -37.14 -35.55
CA GLN A 14 1.34 -36.66 -34.35
C GLN A 14 1.86 -35.36 -33.70
N ASN A 15 1.02 -34.32 -33.65
CA ASN A 15 1.27 -33.06 -32.95
C ASN A 15 1.63 -33.28 -31.47
N GLU A 16 2.92 -33.44 -31.16
CA GLU A 16 3.45 -33.10 -29.85
C GLU A 16 3.21 -31.60 -29.66
N ARG A 17 2.34 -31.26 -28.70
CA ARG A 17 2.16 -29.86 -28.28
C ARG A 17 3.45 -29.43 -27.60
N VAL A 18 4.34 -28.80 -28.36
CA VAL A 18 5.58 -28.22 -27.86
C VAL A 18 5.21 -27.21 -26.77
N CYS A 19 5.61 -27.49 -25.52
CA CYS A 19 5.52 -26.56 -24.42
C CYS A 19 6.47 -25.40 -24.72
N ARG A 20 5.93 -24.20 -24.97
CA ARG A 20 6.75 -23.06 -25.41
C ARG A 20 7.14 -22.12 -24.27
N VAL A 21 6.33 -22.04 -23.22
CA VAL A 21 6.64 -21.28 -22.00
C VAL A 21 6.22 -22.08 -20.78
N ALA A 22 7.17 -22.29 -19.86
CA ALA A 22 6.93 -22.90 -18.55
C ALA A 22 7.33 -21.91 -17.45
N TYR A 23 6.43 -21.62 -16.53
CA TYR A 23 6.74 -20.87 -15.31
C TYR A 23 6.56 -21.76 -14.09
N THR A 24 7.30 -21.45 -13.03
CA THR A 24 7.28 -22.19 -11.76
C THR A 24 6.29 -21.57 -10.80
N LEU A 25 5.32 -22.37 -10.35
CA LEU A 25 4.49 -22.08 -9.18
C LEU A 25 5.09 -22.84 -7.98
N ASN A 26 5.50 -22.10 -6.95
CA ASN A 26 6.03 -22.62 -5.68
C ASN A 26 6.98 -23.83 -5.81
N HIS A 27 8.07 -23.67 -6.57
CA HIS A 27 9.14 -24.67 -6.70
C HIS A 27 8.70 -26.03 -7.32
N SER A 28 7.54 -26.08 -7.95
CA SER A 28 7.09 -27.24 -8.74
C SER A 28 6.94 -26.87 -10.22
N GLN A 29 7.47 -27.71 -11.12
CA GLN A 29 7.37 -27.58 -12.58
C GLN A 29 6.55 -28.75 -13.17
N PRO A 30 5.87 -28.59 -14.33
CA PRO A 30 5.28 -27.36 -14.89
C PRO A 30 3.79 -27.49 -15.29
N ILE A 31 3.03 -26.39 -15.20
CA ILE A 31 1.67 -26.27 -15.75
C ILE A 31 1.75 -25.70 -17.17
N LEU A 32 1.03 -26.31 -18.11
CA LEU A 32 1.06 -25.99 -19.54
C LEU A 32 0.11 -24.81 -19.87
N CYS A 33 0.65 -23.65 -20.25
CA CYS A 33 -0.15 -22.56 -20.80
C CYS A 33 -0.24 -22.67 -22.34
N THR A 34 -1.44 -22.54 -22.91
CA THR A 34 -1.69 -22.56 -24.36
C THR A 34 -2.10 -21.21 -24.94
N ILE A 35 -2.08 -20.15 -24.12
CA ILE A 35 -2.71 -18.86 -24.44
C ILE A 35 -1.66 -17.76 -24.74
N ILE A 36 -0.41 -17.94 -24.32
CA ILE A 36 0.65 -16.94 -24.46
C ILE A 36 1.63 -17.39 -25.55
N ASP A 37 1.81 -16.56 -26.58
CA ASP A 37 2.78 -16.77 -27.66
C ASP A 37 4.17 -16.25 -27.26
N ASP A 38 5.22 -16.67 -27.95
CA ASP A 38 6.64 -16.53 -27.55
C ASP A 38 7.18 -15.08 -27.63
N THR A 39 6.33 -14.13 -28.00
CA THR A 39 6.68 -12.71 -28.06
C THR A 39 6.38 -12.05 -26.72
N PRO A 40 7.39 -11.57 -25.97
CA PRO A 40 7.13 -10.79 -24.77
C PRO A 40 6.35 -9.52 -25.17
N LEU A 41 5.18 -9.31 -24.56
CA LEU A 41 4.39 -8.08 -24.71
C LEU A 41 5.10 -6.92 -24.01
N PHE A 42 6.18 -6.42 -24.63
CA PHE A 42 6.71 -5.10 -24.33
C PHE A 42 5.98 -4.09 -25.22
N TYR A 43 5.15 -3.24 -24.63
CA TYR A 43 4.79 -1.97 -25.25
C TYR A 43 5.89 -0.96 -24.88
N PHE A 44 6.99 -0.97 -25.64
CA PHE A 44 7.85 0.20 -25.70
C PHE A 44 7.18 1.17 -26.67
N ASP A 45 6.80 2.36 -26.18
CA ASP A 45 6.50 3.49 -27.04
C ASP A 45 7.81 3.93 -27.69
N GLU A 46 8.19 3.28 -28.80
CA GLU A 46 9.34 3.68 -29.60
C GLU A 46 8.94 4.82 -30.55
N GLU A 47 9.42 6.02 -30.25
CA GLU A 47 9.62 7.05 -31.27
C GLU A 47 10.66 6.52 -32.28
N PRO A 48 10.41 6.58 -33.60
CA PRO A 48 11.36 6.09 -34.58
C PRO A 48 12.57 7.03 -34.62
N LEU A 49 13.66 6.61 -33.97
CA LEU A 49 15.00 7.09 -34.29
C LEU A 49 15.46 6.34 -35.54
N ASP A 50 15.29 7.00 -36.69
CA ASP A 50 16.11 6.73 -37.87
C ASP A 50 17.57 6.91 -37.47
N ASP A 51 18.30 5.80 -37.38
CA ASP A 51 19.71 5.69 -37.78
C ASP A 51 20.10 4.21 -37.75
N GLU A 52 20.26 3.62 -38.94
CA GLU A 52 20.88 2.30 -39.14
C GLU A 52 22.34 2.35 -38.63
N ILE A 53 22.55 2.04 -37.35
CA ILE A 53 23.89 1.80 -36.80
C ILE A 53 24.14 0.29 -36.88
N ASN A 54 25.09 -0.10 -37.73
CA ASN A 54 25.65 -1.45 -37.83
C ASN A 54 26.07 -1.96 -36.44
N ILE A 55 25.30 -2.89 -35.87
CA ILE A 55 25.48 -3.41 -34.50
C ILE A 55 26.63 -4.43 -34.40
N GLU A 56 27.10 -5.02 -35.51
CA GLU A 56 28.04 -6.15 -35.45
C GLU A 56 29.54 -5.77 -35.28
N ASP A 57 29.94 -4.51 -35.51
CA ASP A 57 31.35 -4.08 -35.39
C ASP A 57 31.67 -3.32 -34.08
N PHE A 58 30.67 -3.03 -33.24
CA PHE A 58 30.84 -2.18 -32.05
C PHE A 58 31.16 -2.96 -30.76
N GLU A 59 30.65 -4.19 -30.60
CA GLU A 59 30.81 -4.94 -29.35
C GLU A 59 32.23 -5.47 -29.12
N GLY A 60 32.92 -5.99 -30.14
CA GLY A 60 34.25 -6.57 -29.97
C GLY A 60 35.32 -5.53 -29.60
N THR A 61 35.30 -4.38 -30.29
CA THR A 61 36.36 -3.36 -30.12
C THR A 61 36.12 -2.41 -28.95
N ALA A 62 34.88 -2.24 -28.51
CA ALA A 62 34.54 -1.49 -27.30
C ALA A 62 34.93 -2.27 -26.04
N LEU A 63 34.58 -3.56 -25.99
CA LEU A 63 34.88 -4.43 -24.85
C LEU A 63 36.40 -4.63 -24.67
N GLU A 64 37.15 -4.78 -25.76
CA GLU A 64 38.62 -4.88 -25.70
C GLU A 64 39.29 -3.60 -25.19
N ARG A 65 38.76 -2.42 -25.55
CA ARG A 65 39.23 -1.14 -24.98
C ARG A 65 38.92 -1.05 -23.50
N GLU A 66 37.73 -1.47 -23.10
CA GLU A 66 37.29 -1.42 -21.70
C GLU A 66 38.09 -2.39 -20.84
N ILE A 67 38.38 -3.60 -21.34
CA ILE A 67 39.28 -4.56 -20.69
C ILE A 67 40.71 -4.00 -20.60
N HIS A 68 41.20 -3.28 -21.61
CA HIS A 68 42.51 -2.66 -21.55
C HIS A 68 42.55 -1.52 -20.51
N LEU A 69 41.52 -0.68 -20.45
CA LEU A 69 41.38 0.36 -19.44
C LEU A 69 41.33 -0.22 -18.03
N LEU A 70 40.53 -1.26 -17.80
CA LEU A 70 40.46 -1.97 -16.52
C LEU A 70 41.80 -2.60 -16.12
N LYS A 71 42.54 -3.17 -17.06
CA LYS A 71 43.89 -3.71 -16.78
C LYS A 71 44.89 -2.61 -16.42
N GLU A 72 44.82 -1.47 -17.10
CA GLU A 72 45.66 -0.32 -16.78
C GLU A 72 45.31 0.25 -15.40
N GLU A 73 44.03 0.32 -15.07
CA GLU A 73 43.53 0.75 -13.78
C GLU A 73 43.97 -0.21 -12.66
N ILE A 74 43.83 -1.52 -12.84
CA ILE A 74 44.37 -2.55 -11.92
C ILE A 74 45.89 -2.38 -11.75
N ALA A 75 46.63 -2.14 -12.82
CA ALA A 75 48.08 -1.93 -12.74
C ALA A 75 48.44 -0.62 -12.01
N THR A 76 47.58 0.41 -12.05
CA THR A 76 47.76 1.61 -11.22
C THR A 76 47.50 1.30 -9.75
N TYR A 77 46.44 0.54 -9.43
CA TYR A 77 46.15 0.13 -8.05
C TYR A 77 47.27 -0.75 -7.47
N ASP A 78 47.85 -1.65 -8.26
CA ASP A 78 49.00 -2.46 -7.82
C ASP A 78 50.25 -1.61 -7.56
N ARG A 79 50.49 -0.56 -8.38
CA ARG A 79 51.56 0.41 -8.10
C ARG A 79 51.28 1.17 -6.80
N TYR A 80 50.05 1.63 -6.56
CA TYR A 80 49.68 2.28 -5.31
C TYR A 80 49.79 1.32 -4.11
N ALA A 81 49.45 0.04 -4.28
CA ALA A 81 49.61 -0.99 -3.25
C ALA A 81 51.08 -1.26 -2.90
N LEU A 82 52.00 -1.11 -3.86
CA LEU A 82 53.45 -1.22 -3.63
C LEU A 82 54.02 0.02 -2.92
N PHE A 83 53.53 1.23 -3.21
CA PHE A 83 53.86 2.44 -2.45
C PHE A 83 53.29 2.41 -1.03
N SER A 84 52.16 1.72 -0.85
CA SER A 84 51.43 1.52 0.40
C SER A 84 52.14 0.57 1.40
N LYS A 85 53.16 -0.18 1.00
CA LYS A 85 53.93 -1.08 1.90
C LYS A 85 54.98 -0.39 2.77
N LYS A 86 55.14 0.94 2.71
CA LYS A 86 56.11 1.66 3.53
C LYS A 86 55.43 2.32 4.74
N ASP A 87 55.88 1.92 5.93
CA ASP A 87 55.51 2.34 7.29
C ASP A 87 54.08 2.00 7.75
N GLU A 88 53.87 0.74 8.14
CA GLU A 88 52.71 0.34 8.97
C GLU A 88 52.61 1.17 10.25
N GLU A 89 53.76 1.56 10.83
CA GLU A 89 53.81 2.40 12.04
C GLU A 89 53.26 3.82 11.78
N LYS A 90 53.57 4.45 10.64
CA LYS A 90 52.99 5.76 10.30
C LYS A 90 51.50 5.68 10.07
N ARG A 91 51.00 4.58 9.51
CA ARG A 91 49.55 4.39 9.33
C ARG A 91 48.83 4.20 10.64
N LEU A 92 49.41 3.44 11.56
CA LEU A 92 48.88 3.31 12.92
C LEU A 92 48.90 4.68 13.63
N GLN A 93 49.93 5.48 13.39
CA GLN A 93 50.03 6.82 13.96
C GLN A 93 49.00 7.79 13.36
N GLU A 94 48.91 7.89 12.02
CA GLU A 94 47.88 8.67 11.31
C GLU A 94 46.47 8.18 11.67
N PHE A 95 46.26 6.87 11.80
CA PHE A 95 45.00 6.30 12.25
C PHE A 95 44.71 6.67 13.70
N SER A 96 45.69 6.67 14.60
CA SER A 96 45.49 7.09 15.99
C SER A 96 45.22 8.60 16.12
N GLU A 97 45.86 9.42 15.30
CA GLU A 97 45.61 10.86 15.20
C GLU A 97 44.22 11.15 14.62
N ASN A 98 43.81 10.40 13.61
CA ASN A 98 42.44 10.49 13.08
C ASN A 98 41.41 9.90 14.06
N PHE A 99 41.73 8.83 14.78
CA PHE A 99 40.85 8.22 15.77
C PHE A 99 40.58 9.18 16.93
N THR A 100 41.60 9.87 17.42
CA THR A 100 41.43 10.92 18.43
C THR A 100 40.62 12.10 17.89
N SER A 101 40.73 12.44 16.60
CA SER A 101 39.83 13.42 15.98
C SER A 101 38.36 12.95 15.93
N ILE A 102 38.12 11.65 15.73
CA ILE A 102 36.79 11.03 15.70
C ILE A 102 36.20 10.89 17.13
N GLU A 103 37.01 10.52 18.14
CA GLU A 103 36.56 10.47 19.54
C GLU A 103 36.21 11.86 20.09
N ASN A 104 36.91 12.90 19.64
CA ASN A 104 36.57 14.29 20.00
C ASN A 104 35.22 14.75 19.40
N PHE A 105 34.71 14.09 18.35
CA PHE A 105 33.33 14.30 17.88
C PHE A 105 32.28 13.60 18.76
N HIS A 106 32.66 12.54 19.48
CA HIS A 106 31.75 11.76 20.32
C HIS A 106 31.68 12.25 21.77
N THR A 107 32.69 12.98 22.25
CA THR A 107 32.72 13.53 23.62
C THR A 107 32.27 14.97 23.72
N GLY A 108 32.03 15.64 22.58
CA GLY A 108 31.21 16.82 22.50
C GLY A 108 29.74 16.48 22.67
N GLU A 109 29.34 16.00 23.84
CA GLU A 109 28.02 16.35 24.39
C GLU A 109 28.00 17.88 24.52
N THR A 110 27.83 18.58 23.39
CA THR A 110 27.08 19.83 23.40
C THR A 110 25.68 19.43 23.82
N SER A 111 25.50 19.28 25.13
CA SER A 111 24.23 19.46 25.81
C SER A 111 23.83 20.92 25.61
N GLU A 112 23.62 21.32 24.36
CA GLU A 112 22.85 22.51 24.08
C GLU A 112 21.54 22.33 24.80
N GLU A 113 21.34 23.19 25.79
CA GLU A 113 20.22 23.08 26.71
C GLU A 113 18.94 23.05 25.87
N ILE A 114 18.15 21.99 26.06
CA ILE A 114 16.81 21.86 25.43
C ILE A 114 15.80 22.78 26.15
N ASN A 115 16.14 23.18 27.38
CA ASN A 115 15.38 24.04 28.27
C ASN A 115 14.84 25.34 27.62
N PRO A 116 15.61 26.13 26.85
CA PRO A 116 15.07 27.29 26.14
C PRO A 116 13.91 26.92 25.19
N LEU A 117 14.04 25.85 24.41
CA LEU A 117 12.99 25.41 23.48
C LEU A 117 11.72 24.98 24.22
N LEU A 118 11.88 24.26 25.33
CA LEU A 118 10.75 23.84 26.18
C LEU A 118 10.05 25.05 26.79
N SER A 119 10.81 26.03 27.29
CA SER A 119 10.23 27.27 27.85
C SER A 119 9.42 28.07 26.82
N ILE A 120 9.79 28.00 25.54
CA ILE A 120 9.03 28.61 24.46
C ILE A 120 7.73 27.83 24.22
N LEU A 121 7.81 26.50 24.13
CA LEU A 121 6.65 25.64 23.92
C LEU A 121 5.63 25.73 25.07
N GLU A 122 6.08 25.83 26.32
CA GLU A 122 5.20 25.98 27.49
C GLU A 122 4.28 27.21 27.42
N LYS A 123 4.66 28.24 26.64
CA LYS A 123 3.79 29.42 26.44
C LYS A 123 2.53 29.09 25.63
N SER A 124 2.54 28.04 24.81
CA SER A 124 1.32 27.51 24.19
C SER A 124 0.63 26.57 25.16
N ARG A 125 -0.66 26.83 25.39
CA ARG A 125 -1.49 26.00 26.27
C ARG A 125 -1.54 24.55 25.79
N LEU A 126 -1.68 24.34 24.49
CA LEU A 126 -1.75 23.01 23.91
C LEU A 126 -0.40 22.29 24.01
N ALA A 127 0.70 22.96 23.67
CA ALA A 127 2.03 22.37 23.77
C ALA A 127 2.41 22.04 25.22
N SER A 128 2.06 22.90 26.18
CA SER A 128 2.19 22.63 27.63
C SER A 128 1.49 21.33 28.03
N ALA A 129 0.26 21.10 27.57
CA ALA A 129 -0.45 19.85 27.86
C ALA A 129 0.20 18.61 27.24
N PHE A 130 0.84 18.75 26.07
CA PHE A 130 1.62 17.65 25.49
C PHE A 130 2.91 17.39 26.25
N LEU A 131 3.58 18.43 26.74
CA LEU A 131 4.76 18.30 27.60
C LEU A 131 4.42 17.63 28.92
N GLU A 132 3.36 18.06 29.61
CA GLU A 132 2.86 17.42 30.84
C GLU A 132 2.55 15.93 30.63
N LEU A 133 1.95 15.58 29.49
CA LEU A 133 1.67 14.19 29.14
C LEU A 133 2.97 13.42 28.85
N ALA A 134 3.93 14.03 28.15
CA ALA A 134 5.24 13.43 27.89
C ALA A 134 6.00 13.15 29.20
N GLU A 135 5.98 14.09 30.15
CA GLU A 135 6.56 13.93 31.48
C GLU A 135 5.90 12.80 32.27
N LYS A 136 4.56 12.76 32.29
CA LYS A 136 3.79 11.68 32.93
C LYS A 136 4.16 10.30 32.39
N HIS A 137 4.50 10.22 31.10
CA HIS A 137 4.92 9.00 30.43
C HIS A 137 6.43 8.79 30.36
N LYS A 138 7.22 9.62 31.05
CA LYS A 138 8.69 9.55 31.12
C LYS A 138 9.39 9.60 29.77
N ILE A 139 8.87 10.40 28.84
CA ILE A 139 9.55 10.61 27.56
C ILE A 139 10.74 11.53 27.75
N THR A 140 11.87 11.14 27.14
CA THR A 140 13.07 11.96 27.13
C THR A 140 13.24 12.62 25.77
N ILE A 141 13.49 13.93 25.77
CA ILE A 141 13.82 14.70 24.57
C ILE A 141 15.34 14.84 24.54
N LYS A 142 15.97 14.44 23.44
CA LYS A 142 17.43 14.46 23.29
C LYS A 142 17.80 15.06 21.94
N LYS A 143 18.84 15.89 21.91
CA LYS A 143 19.44 16.33 20.65
C LYS A 143 20.36 15.23 20.12
N SER A 144 20.25 14.89 18.84
CA SER A 144 21.10 13.89 18.19
C SER A 144 21.30 14.26 16.72
N ARG A 145 22.56 14.27 16.27
CA ARG A 145 22.93 14.45 14.85
C ARG A 145 22.63 13.23 13.97
N GLN A 146 22.19 12.11 14.56
CA GLN A 146 21.88 10.89 13.82
C GLN A 146 20.56 10.96 13.05
N VAL A 147 19.71 11.94 13.38
CA VAL A 147 18.40 12.13 12.75
C VAL A 147 18.49 13.36 11.85
N GLU A 148 17.90 13.28 10.66
CA GLU A 148 17.85 14.38 9.69
C GLU A 148 16.96 15.53 10.20
N ASP A 149 15.76 15.20 10.71
CA ASP A 149 14.79 16.14 11.24
C ASP A 149 14.55 15.92 12.76
N VAL A 150 13.30 15.63 13.13
CA VAL A 150 12.87 15.27 14.49
C VAL A 150 12.07 13.98 14.39
N PHE A 151 12.39 13.02 15.26
CA PHE A 151 11.81 11.69 15.22
C PHE A 151 11.40 11.20 16.60
N TYR A 152 10.15 10.74 16.73
CA TYR A 152 9.67 10.04 17.90
C TYR A 152 9.90 8.53 17.80
N ASP A 153 10.77 7.99 18.66
CA ASP A 153 10.93 6.55 18.83
C ASP A 153 9.89 6.00 19.82
N ARG A 154 8.96 5.21 19.29
CA ARG A 154 7.91 4.53 20.05
C ARG A 154 8.47 3.52 21.06
N ARG A 155 9.56 2.82 20.73
CA ARG A 155 10.14 1.74 21.54
C ARG A 155 11.03 2.29 22.64
N ALA A 156 11.90 3.23 22.30
CA ALA A 156 12.77 3.87 23.28
C ALA A 156 12.03 4.89 24.15
N GLY A 157 10.88 5.41 23.69
CA GLY A 157 10.16 6.46 24.40
C GLY A 157 10.93 7.78 24.40
N THR A 158 11.62 8.07 23.29
CA THR A 158 12.51 9.22 23.16
C THR A 158 12.17 10.03 21.93
N ILE A 159 12.20 11.36 22.05
CA ILE A 159 12.11 12.26 20.90
C ILE A 159 13.54 12.74 20.61
N LEU A 160 14.00 12.45 19.40
CA LEU A 160 15.32 12.84 18.91
C LEU A 160 15.18 14.10 18.05
N LEU A 161 15.97 15.13 18.35
CA LEU A 161 15.97 16.43 17.70
C LEU A 161 17.31 16.69 17.01
N ASN A 162 17.32 17.05 15.73
CA ASN A 162 18.56 17.47 15.08
C ASN A 162 19.00 18.87 15.57
N PRO A 163 20.21 19.03 16.17
CA PRO A 163 20.71 20.32 16.62
C PRO A 163 21.04 21.30 15.47
N GLU A 164 21.25 20.83 14.24
CA GLU A 164 21.70 21.67 13.12
C GLU A 164 20.57 22.50 12.48
N MET A 165 19.32 22.27 12.88
CA MET A 165 18.15 22.97 12.36
C MET A 165 17.97 24.35 13.01
N SER A 166 17.23 25.26 12.35
CA SER A 166 16.84 26.55 12.95
C SER A 166 16.01 26.35 14.22
N GLU A 167 16.10 27.26 15.20
CA GLU A 167 15.33 27.16 16.44
C GLU A 167 13.82 27.12 16.18
N GLU A 168 13.35 27.88 15.18
CA GLU A 168 11.95 27.91 14.78
C GLU A 168 11.50 26.54 14.23
N ASP A 169 12.32 25.91 13.37
CA ASP A 169 12.01 24.59 12.83
C ASP A 169 12.08 23.50 13.92
N GLN A 170 13.03 23.62 14.85
CA GLN A 170 13.12 22.73 16.02
C GLN A 170 11.83 22.79 16.84
N ILE A 171 11.30 23.98 17.12
CA ILE A 171 10.04 24.17 17.87
C ILE A 171 8.86 23.54 17.12
N LEU A 172 8.73 23.82 15.82
CA LEU A 172 7.62 23.32 15.00
C LEU A 172 7.64 21.79 14.91
N LEU A 173 8.78 21.20 14.59
CA LEU A 173 8.90 19.76 14.44
C LEU A 173 8.85 19.02 15.78
N LEU A 174 9.37 19.61 16.86
CA LEU A 174 9.16 19.08 18.20
C LEU A 174 7.68 19.06 18.57
N SER A 175 6.94 20.12 18.24
CA SER A 175 5.48 20.18 18.44
C SER A 175 4.74 19.07 17.68
N ARG A 176 5.18 18.77 16.46
CA ARG A 176 4.69 17.66 15.63
C ARG A 176 4.94 16.31 16.30
N GLU A 177 6.15 16.05 16.77
CA GLU A 177 6.49 14.77 17.40
C GLU A 177 5.84 14.59 18.79
N LEU A 178 5.63 15.68 19.54
CA LEU A 178 4.82 15.68 20.76
C LEU A 178 3.36 15.28 20.46
N ARG A 179 2.80 15.77 19.34
CA ARG A 179 1.48 15.30 18.89
C ARG A 179 1.51 13.83 18.47
N ARG A 180 2.57 13.36 17.80
CA ARG A 180 2.73 11.94 17.42
C ARG A 180 2.77 11.04 18.67
N HIS A 181 3.44 11.50 19.71
CA HIS A 181 3.39 10.84 21.01
C HIS A 181 1.97 10.77 21.58
N TRP A 182 1.22 11.87 21.52
CA TRP A 182 -0.17 11.89 21.96
C TRP A 182 -1.03 10.87 21.19
N GLN A 183 -0.91 10.82 19.86
CA GLN A 183 -1.60 9.83 19.02
C GLN A 183 -1.27 8.40 19.46
N HIS A 184 -0.01 8.11 19.81
CA HIS A 184 0.38 6.80 20.34
C HIS A 184 -0.34 6.46 21.64
N ARG A 185 -0.47 7.41 22.57
CA ARG A 185 -1.16 7.16 23.84
C ARG A 185 -2.67 7.00 23.71
N GLN A 186 -3.27 7.66 22.73
CA GLN A 186 -4.70 7.48 22.42
C GLN A 186 -4.98 6.21 21.60
N GLY A 187 -3.96 5.41 21.26
CA GLY A 187 -4.11 4.23 20.39
C GLY A 187 -4.38 4.56 18.92
N ALA A 188 -4.31 5.82 18.52
CA ALA A 188 -4.56 6.28 17.16
C ALA A 188 -3.31 6.16 16.24
N LEU A 189 -2.11 5.98 16.82
CA LEU A 189 -0.88 5.69 16.06
C LEU A 189 -0.77 4.19 15.76
N ILE A 190 -1.53 3.77 14.76
CA ILE A 190 -1.50 2.41 14.20
C ILE A 190 -0.64 2.41 12.94
N ASN A 191 0.11 1.33 12.69
CA ASN A 191 0.84 1.17 11.43
C ASN A 191 -0.18 1.08 10.27
N PRO A 192 -0.16 2.01 9.29
CA PRO A 192 -1.12 2.00 8.19
C PRO A 192 -1.06 0.71 7.36
N LEU A 193 0.10 0.06 7.29
CA LEU A 193 0.27 -1.20 6.55
C LEU A 193 -0.53 -2.38 7.12
N LEU A 194 -1.19 -2.23 8.28
CA LEU A 194 -2.10 -3.22 8.87
C LEU A 194 -3.53 -3.14 8.33
N PHE A 195 -3.86 -2.15 7.50
CA PHE A 195 -5.20 -1.95 6.92
C PHE A 195 -5.25 -2.31 5.45
N HIS A 196 -6.43 -2.68 4.95
CA HIS A 196 -6.69 -2.81 3.51
C HIS A 196 -6.12 -1.61 2.72
N PRO A 197 -5.51 -1.79 1.53
CA PRO A 197 -4.70 -0.73 0.90
C PRO A 197 -5.39 0.63 0.76
N ASP A 198 -6.70 0.65 0.50
CA ASP A 198 -7.51 1.88 0.49
C ASP A 198 -7.58 2.56 1.85
N ASN A 199 -7.89 1.79 2.89
CA ASN A 199 -8.00 2.29 4.26
C ASN A 199 -6.63 2.62 4.83
N ALA A 200 -5.57 1.92 4.43
CA ALA A 200 -4.20 2.24 4.79
C ALA A 200 -3.77 3.62 4.29
N ILE A 201 -4.10 3.95 3.04
CA ILE A 201 -3.85 5.28 2.49
C ILE A 201 -4.62 6.33 3.28
N LEU A 202 -5.90 6.11 3.52
CA LEU A 202 -6.72 7.03 4.31
C LEU A 202 -6.12 7.22 5.72
N VAL A 203 -5.86 6.15 6.46
CA VAL A 203 -5.31 6.20 7.83
C VAL A 203 -3.99 6.97 7.88
N ASN A 204 -3.08 6.72 6.93
CA ASN A 204 -1.81 7.45 6.86
C ASN A 204 -2.02 8.95 6.61
N ARG A 205 -2.92 9.31 5.69
CA ARG A 205 -3.28 10.70 5.43
C ARG A 205 -3.89 11.36 6.68
N LEU A 206 -4.81 10.67 7.37
CA LEU A 206 -5.45 11.18 8.59
C LEU A 206 -4.42 11.47 9.68
N GLN A 207 -3.48 10.55 9.91
CA GLN A 207 -2.43 10.71 10.91
C GLN A 207 -1.55 11.94 10.61
N GLU A 208 -1.08 12.10 9.38
CA GLU A 208 -0.20 13.23 9.00
C GLU A 208 -0.94 14.57 8.93
N ALA A 209 -2.22 14.58 8.53
CA ALA A 209 -3.07 15.77 8.57
C ALA A 209 -3.28 16.27 10.01
N ASP A 210 -3.55 15.38 10.97
CA ASP A 210 -3.72 15.74 12.39
C ASP A 210 -2.44 16.33 13.00
N LEU A 211 -1.27 15.80 12.63
CA LEU A 211 0.02 16.33 13.05
C LEU A 211 0.21 17.76 12.54
N SER A 212 -0.10 17.99 11.27
CA SER A 212 -0.01 19.31 10.65
C SER A 212 -0.97 20.31 11.29
N ALA A 213 -2.21 19.89 11.56
CA ALA A 213 -3.22 20.71 12.23
C ALA A 213 -2.81 21.12 13.66
N SER A 214 -2.21 20.20 14.41
CA SER A 214 -1.72 20.46 15.76
C SER A 214 -0.54 21.42 15.77
N MET A 215 0.41 21.24 14.85
CA MET A 215 1.57 22.12 14.70
C MET A 215 1.15 23.57 14.38
N ILE A 216 0.21 23.77 13.45
CA ILE A 216 -0.28 25.11 13.09
C ILE A 216 -1.01 25.77 14.25
N ARG A 217 -1.82 24.99 14.98
CA ARG A 217 -2.49 25.51 16.19
C ARG A 217 -1.49 25.94 17.25
N ILE A 218 -0.43 25.17 17.50
CA ILE A 218 0.62 25.54 18.46
C ILE A 218 1.33 26.80 18.01
N ALA A 219 1.69 26.90 16.72
CA ALA A 219 2.33 28.10 16.19
C ALA A 219 1.44 29.35 16.33
N TRP A 220 0.13 29.23 16.11
CA TRP A 220 -0.82 30.31 16.33
C TRP A 220 -0.90 30.73 17.81
N GLU A 221 -0.95 29.76 18.73
CA GLU A 221 -0.93 30.06 20.17
C GLU A 221 0.38 30.75 20.58
N LEU A 222 1.52 30.34 20.00
CA LEU A 222 2.82 30.98 20.24
C LEU A 222 2.85 32.41 19.69
N GLN A 223 2.25 32.67 18.53
CA GLN A 223 2.11 34.01 17.99
C GLN A 223 1.33 34.92 18.95
N LEU A 224 0.20 34.43 19.49
CA LEU A 224 -0.60 35.17 20.47
C LEU A 224 0.16 35.41 21.78
N SER A 225 1.13 34.56 22.13
CA SER A 225 2.00 34.72 23.30
C SER A 225 3.17 35.69 23.10
N GLY A 226 3.32 36.26 21.88
CA GLY A 226 4.38 37.22 21.54
C GLY A 226 5.60 36.61 20.83
N ASN A 227 5.64 35.30 20.63
CA ASN A 227 6.70 34.62 19.88
C ASN A 227 6.32 34.49 18.40
N ARG A 228 6.45 35.58 17.65
CA ARG A 228 6.01 35.65 16.25
C ARG A 228 6.90 34.88 15.26
N ALA A 229 8.19 34.72 15.54
CA ALA A 229 9.16 34.11 14.63
C ALA A 229 8.73 32.72 14.12
N VAL A 230 8.17 31.89 15.00
CA VAL A 230 7.66 30.55 14.67
C VAL A 230 6.51 30.60 13.67
N TRP A 231 5.65 31.61 13.77
CA TRP A 231 4.53 31.81 12.86
C TRP A 231 4.99 32.34 11.50
N ASP A 232 5.85 33.35 11.51
CA ASP A 232 6.43 33.92 10.27
C ASP A 232 7.15 32.82 9.47
N ARG A 233 7.86 31.90 10.17
CA ARG A 233 8.49 30.73 9.55
C ARG A 233 7.50 29.80 8.84
N ILE A 234 6.28 29.59 9.37
CA ILE A 234 5.23 28.82 8.70
C ILE A 234 4.70 29.57 7.48
N GLU A 235 4.50 30.89 7.56
CA GLU A 235 4.02 31.70 6.44
C GLU A 235 5.01 31.70 5.26
N ASP A 236 6.31 31.61 5.54
CA ASP A 236 7.37 31.48 4.53
C ASP A 236 7.58 30.04 4.05
N SER A 237 6.98 29.06 4.74
CA SER A 237 7.09 27.64 4.41
C SER A 237 6.06 27.23 3.35
N PRO A 238 6.20 26.03 2.74
CA PRO A 238 5.14 25.49 1.90
C PRO A 238 3.81 25.35 2.63
N MET A 239 3.76 25.30 3.98
CA MET A 239 2.53 25.16 4.80
C MET A 239 1.73 26.45 5.00
N SER A 240 2.07 27.50 4.25
CA SER A 240 1.38 28.79 4.30
C SER A 240 -0.10 28.71 3.90
N ASP A 241 -0.47 27.79 3.02
CA ASP A 241 -1.87 27.48 2.67
C ASP A 241 -2.69 27.04 3.88
N LEU A 242 -2.12 26.15 4.70
CA LEU A 242 -2.73 25.65 5.92
C LEU A 242 -2.83 26.73 6.99
N ALA A 243 -1.77 27.53 7.15
CA ALA A 243 -1.77 28.67 8.06
C ALA A 243 -2.87 29.67 7.70
N ARG A 244 -3.01 30.02 6.42
CA ARG A 244 -4.08 30.93 5.94
C ARG A 244 -5.48 30.38 6.20
N ALA A 245 -5.69 29.06 6.02
CA ALA A 245 -6.96 28.42 6.34
C ALA A 245 -7.29 28.56 7.84
N TYR A 246 -6.29 28.33 8.72
CA TYR A 246 -6.47 28.50 10.16
C TYR A 246 -6.79 29.95 10.54
N VAL A 247 -6.03 30.90 10.01
CA VAL A 247 -6.20 32.34 10.28
C VAL A 247 -7.57 32.83 9.87
N ARG A 248 -8.08 32.38 8.72
CA ARG A 248 -9.40 32.77 8.22
C ARG A 248 -10.49 32.43 9.24
N GLU A 249 -10.50 31.21 9.74
CA GLU A 249 -11.50 30.74 10.72
C GLU A 249 -11.27 31.37 12.10
N ALA A 250 -10.02 31.47 12.54
CA ALA A 250 -9.66 32.03 13.85
C ALA A 250 -10.02 33.54 13.94
N ASN A 251 -9.82 34.29 12.87
CA ASN A 251 -10.18 35.72 12.80
C ASN A 251 -11.69 35.94 12.64
N GLN A 252 -12.40 35.00 12.02
CA GLN A 252 -13.86 35.10 11.87
C GLN A 252 -14.58 34.90 13.21
N ASP A 253 -14.14 33.94 14.02
CA ASP A 253 -14.60 33.75 15.39
C ASP A 253 -13.51 33.09 16.25
N PHE A 254 -13.04 33.77 17.29
CA PHE A 254 -12.02 33.23 18.21
C PHE A 254 -12.47 31.96 18.96
N ARG A 255 -13.78 31.68 19.05
CA ARG A 255 -14.30 30.46 19.70
C ARG A 255 -13.98 29.21 18.88
N THR A 256 -13.70 29.35 17.59
CA THR A 256 -13.34 28.26 16.66
C THR A 256 -12.08 27.51 17.10
N ILE A 257 -11.17 28.19 17.78
CA ILE A 257 -9.94 27.61 18.36
C ILE A 257 -10.28 26.52 19.39
N ASN A 258 -11.28 26.76 20.23
CA ASN A 258 -11.70 25.82 21.28
C ASN A 258 -12.75 24.81 20.78
N ASN A 259 -13.57 25.20 19.82
CA ASN A 259 -14.56 24.32 19.21
C ASN A 259 -13.93 23.34 18.22
N GLY A 260 -12.70 23.58 17.78
CA GLY A 260 -11.97 22.71 16.86
C GLY A 260 -12.24 22.99 15.38
N THR A 261 -13.15 23.91 15.04
CA THR A 261 -13.50 24.21 13.64
C THR A 261 -12.33 24.81 12.87
N ALA A 262 -11.48 25.62 13.51
CA ALA A 262 -10.26 26.13 12.89
C ALA A 262 -9.27 24.99 12.57
N SER A 263 -9.14 24.01 13.46
CA SER A 263 -8.31 22.80 13.24
C SER A 263 -8.91 21.90 12.15
N ALA A 264 -10.24 21.77 12.09
CA ALA A 264 -10.92 21.04 11.03
C ALA A 264 -10.72 21.70 9.65
N ALA A 265 -10.75 23.02 9.55
CA ALA A 265 -10.47 23.72 8.30
C ALA A 265 -9.01 23.52 7.82
N VAL A 266 -8.04 23.48 8.74
CA VAL A 266 -6.66 23.12 8.41
C VAL A 266 -6.55 21.68 7.92
N PHE A 267 -7.26 20.78 8.60
CA PHE A 267 -7.31 19.38 8.22
C PHE A 267 -7.85 19.21 6.79
N GLU A 268 -8.97 19.84 6.46
CA GLU A 268 -9.53 19.85 5.11
C GLU A 268 -8.56 20.47 4.08
N ALA A 269 -7.94 21.61 4.42
CA ALA A 269 -6.95 22.24 3.55
C ALA A 269 -5.74 21.34 3.27
N TRP A 270 -5.32 20.53 4.25
CA TRP A 270 -4.27 19.53 4.07
C TRP A 270 -4.65 18.50 3.01
N PHE A 271 -5.88 18.00 3.05
CA PHE A 271 -6.40 17.03 2.08
C PHE A 271 -6.49 17.57 0.65
N LEU A 272 -6.69 18.89 0.49
CA LEU A 272 -6.72 19.52 -0.82
C LEU A 272 -5.33 19.75 -1.40
N SER A 273 -4.30 19.83 -0.55
CA SER A 273 -2.94 20.13 -0.95
C SER A 273 -2.20 19.01 -1.70
N GLU A 274 -1.08 19.34 -2.32
CA GLU A 274 -0.21 18.37 -3.02
C GLU A 274 0.49 17.39 -2.06
N ARG A 275 0.49 17.67 -0.76
CA ARG A 275 1.14 16.83 0.27
C ARG A 275 0.56 15.42 0.32
N CYS A 276 -0.74 15.29 0.05
CA CYS A 276 -1.38 13.98 -0.06
C CYS A 276 -0.68 13.11 -1.09
N ARG A 277 -0.34 13.66 -2.26
CA ARG A 277 0.32 12.90 -3.33
C ARG A 277 1.70 12.40 -2.90
N GLN A 278 2.46 13.23 -2.21
CA GLN A 278 3.79 12.86 -1.71
C GLN A 278 3.69 11.77 -0.65
N GLN A 279 2.71 11.88 0.26
CA GLN A 279 2.52 10.93 1.35
C GLN A 279 1.94 9.59 0.87
N ASP A 280 1.06 9.61 -0.12
CA ASP A 280 0.57 8.41 -0.80
C ASP A 280 1.73 7.68 -1.48
N LYS A 281 2.59 8.40 -2.20
CA LYS A 281 3.75 7.81 -2.88
C LYS A 281 4.67 7.08 -1.90
N LYS A 282 4.99 7.72 -0.76
CA LYS A 282 5.80 7.11 0.30
C LYS A 282 5.18 5.83 0.84
N LEU A 283 3.87 5.84 1.10
CA LEU A 283 3.17 4.67 1.63
C LEU A 283 3.06 3.55 0.60
N VAL A 284 2.72 3.85 -0.65
CA VAL A 284 2.63 2.88 -1.74
C VAL A 284 3.99 2.22 -1.98
N GLN A 285 5.08 2.99 -1.95
CA GLN A 285 6.43 2.43 -2.02
C GLN A 285 6.73 1.50 -0.84
N ALA A 286 6.32 1.87 0.39
CA ALA A 286 6.45 0.99 1.54
C ALA A 286 5.63 -0.31 1.38
N MET A 287 4.40 -0.22 0.85
CA MET A 287 3.56 -1.39 0.55
C MET A 287 4.17 -2.31 -0.50
N LEU A 288 4.85 -1.77 -1.51
CA LEU A 288 5.54 -2.56 -2.53
C LEU A 288 6.83 -3.21 -2.00
N ALA A 289 7.54 -2.52 -1.10
CA ALA A 289 8.76 -3.02 -0.50
C ALA A 289 8.50 -4.12 0.55
N ASP A 290 7.34 -4.10 1.22
CA ASP A 290 7.01 -5.08 2.23
C ASP A 290 6.53 -6.39 1.60
N TYR A 291 7.44 -7.35 1.50
CA TYR A 291 7.18 -8.68 0.93
C TYR A 291 6.28 -9.54 1.84
N ASN A 292 6.24 -9.22 3.14
CA ASN A 292 5.43 -9.92 4.13
C ASN A 292 4.02 -9.32 4.12
N GLY A 293 3.22 -9.72 3.13
CA GLY A 293 1.84 -9.28 2.99
C GLY A 293 1.10 -9.32 4.33
N TYR A 294 0.84 -8.15 4.91
CA TYR A 294 0.04 -8.07 6.12
C TYR A 294 -1.36 -8.64 5.82
N VAL A 295 -1.75 -9.60 6.66
CA VAL A 295 -3.07 -10.25 6.66
C VAL A 295 -4.10 -9.16 6.96
N PHE A 296 -4.93 -8.82 5.98
CA PHE A 296 -6.04 -7.91 6.23
C PHE A 296 -7.22 -8.76 6.62
N GLU A 297 -7.69 -8.51 7.84
CA GLU A 297 -9.05 -8.85 8.23
C GLU A 297 -10.04 -8.14 7.29
N ASP A 298 -11.25 -8.68 7.26
CA ASP A 298 -12.40 -8.22 6.48
C ASP A 298 -12.46 -6.68 6.33
N ILE A 299 -12.83 -6.22 5.14
CA ILE A 299 -13.01 -4.80 4.77
C ILE A 299 -13.90 -4.10 5.81
N GLN A 300 -14.89 -4.79 6.38
CA GLN A 300 -15.78 -4.25 7.41
C GLN A 300 -15.07 -3.95 8.74
N SER A 301 -14.18 -4.85 9.18
CA SER A 301 -13.37 -4.63 10.39
C SER A 301 -12.48 -3.40 10.22
N SER A 302 -11.83 -3.28 9.06
CA SER A 302 -10.95 -2.14 8.78
C SER A 302 -11.69 -0.79 8.76
N ARG A 303 -12.95 -0.74 8.28
CA ARG A 303 -13.78 0.48 8.33
C ARG A 303 -14.18 0.87 9.74
N THR A 304 -14.57 -0.10 10.57
CA THR A 304 -14.95 0.15 11.96
C THR A 304 -13.78 0.69 12.77
N LEU A 305 -12.60 0.09 12.62
CA LEU A 305 -11.36 0.57 13.23
C LEU A 305 -10.97 1.96 12.73
N THR A 306 -11.18 2.26 11.45
CA THR A 306 -10.91 3.59 10.88
C THR A 306 -11.80 4.66 11.52
N ALA A 307 -13.07 4.37 11.78
CA ALA A 307 -13.98 5.30 12.46
C ALA A 307 -13.53 5.61 13.89
N GLU A 308 -13.13 4.58 14.65
CA GLU A 308 -12.56 4.74 15.99
C GLU A 308 -11.26 5.54 15.96
N LEU A 309 -10.40 5.28 14.98
CA LEU A 309 -9.15 6.01 14.78
C LEU A 309 -9.38 7.49 14.49
N ILE A 310 -10.37 7.85 13.64
CA ILE A 310 -10.71 9.26 13.37
C ILE A 310 -11.13 9.95 14.66
N SER A 311 -11.94 9.30 15.49
CA SER A 311 -12.34 9.83 16.80
C SER A 311 -11.12 9.96 17.73
N GLY A 312 -10.24 8.97 17.78
CA GLY A 312 -9.00 9.03 18.56
C GLY A 312 -8.07 10.16 18.14
N LEU A 313 -7.90 10.36 16.82
CA LEU A 313 -7.09 11.44 16.25
C LEU A 313 -7.69 12.81 16.57
N GLY A 314 -9.00 13.01 16.44
CA GLY A 314 -9.61 14.30 16.72
C GLY A 314 -9.61 14.71 18.21
N SER A 315 -9.20 13.82 19.11
CA SER A 315 -9.11 14.07 20.55
C SER A 315 -8.00 15.06 20.88
N MET A 316 -8.36 16.12 21.61
CA MET A 316 -7.47 17.18 22.06
C MET A 316 -7.47 17.27 23.59
N PRO A 317 -6.38 17.74 24.23
CA PRO A 317 -6.34 17.95 25.69
C PRO A 317 -7.43 18.93 26.15
N TYR A 318 -7.74 19.92 25.30
CA TYR A 318 -8.75 20.92 25.54
C TYR A 318 -9.62 21.11 24.30
N GLY A 319 -10.90 21.39 24.54
CA GLY A 319 -11.87 21.66 23.48
C GLY A 319 -12.67 20.41 23.12
N LYS A 320 -13.45 20.55 22.05
CA LYS A 320 -14.21 19.43 21.49
C LYS A 320 -13.33 18.62 20.55
N ASN A 321 -13.70 17.35 20.37
CA ASN A 321 -13.11 16.52 19.33
C ASN A 321 -13.46 17.13 17.97
N TYR A 322 -12.44 17.53 17.22
CA TYR A 322 -12.63 18.33 16.00
C TYR A 322 -12.89 17.46 14.76
N LEU A 323 -12.69 16.14 14.83
CA LEU A 323 -12.92 15.21 13.73
C LEU A 323 -14.17 14.34 13.95
N SER A 324 -14.64 14.16 15.19
CA SER A 324 -15.74 13.24 15.50
C SER A 324 -17.04 13.57 14.75
N VAL A 325 -17.34 14.86 14.55
CA VAL A 325 -18.52 15.32 13.81
C VAL A 325 -18.39 15.03 12.31
N HIS A 326 -17.15 15.03 11.80
CA HIS A 326 -16.83 14.89 10.39
C HIS A 326 -16.46 13.45 10.00
N ALA A 327 -16.43 12.50 10.94
CA ALA A 327 -15.94 11.14 10.69
C ALA A 327 -16.69 10.42 9.56
N ASN A 328 -18.02 10.54 9.52
CA ASN A 328 -18.83 9.95 8.45
C ASN A 328 -18.58 10.62 7.08
N ILE A 329 -18.26 11.91 7.07
CA ILE A 329 -17.94 12.63 5.83
C ILE A 329 -16.57 12.15 5.33
N ILE A 330 -15.57 12.15 6.21
CA ILE A 330 -14.20 11.73 5.91
C ILE A 330 -14.15 10.30 5.33
N MET A 331 -14.97 9.37 5.83
CA MET A 331 -14.97 7.99 5.36
C MET A 331 -15.68 7.77 4.01
N ASN A 332 -16.59 8.66 3.62
CA ASN A 332 -17.45 8.45 2.45
C ASN A 332 -17.17 9.43 1.31
N ASP A 333 -16.57 10.58 1.61
CA ASP A 333 -16.33 11.62 0.63
C ASP A 333 -15.06 11.29 -0.21
N PRO A 334 -15.19 11.28 -1.56
CA PRO A 334 -14.07 11.09 -2.48
C PRO A 334 -12.87 12.00 -2.24
N ILE A 335 -13.09 13.22 -1.73
CA ILE A 335 -12.02 14.18 -1.45
C ILE A 335 -10.97 13.59 -0.48
N PHE A 336 -11.41 12.77 0.47
CA PHE A 336 -10.53 12.17 1.47
C PHE A 336 -10.06 10.76 1.07
N THR A 337 -10.92 10.01 0.38
CA THR A 337 -10.72 8.58 0.12
C THR A 337 -10.02 8.29 -1.21
N GLU A 338 -10.22 9.09 -2.25
CA GLU A 338 -9.66 8.79 -3.56
C GLU A 338 -8.17 9.15 -3.68
N VAL A 339 -7.45 8.36 -4.49
CA VAL A 339 -6.08 8.66 -4.89
C VAL A 339 -6.11 9.45 -6.19
N ARG A 340 -5.94 10.77 -6.07
CA ARG A 340 -6.04 11.72 -7.19
C ARG A 340 -4.91 11.59 -8.22
N ASP A 341 -3.75 11.09 -7.81
CA ASP A 341 -2.60 10.92 -8.69
C ASP A 341 -2.66 9.59 -9.45
N ARG A 342 -2.65 9.66 -10.79
CA ARG A 342 -2.81 8.50 -11.67
C ARG A 342 -1.72 7.44 -11.46
N SER A 343 -0.46 7.86 -11.26
CA SER A 343 0.63 6.92 -10.97
C SER A 343 0.39 6.15 -9.68
N ASN A 344 0.11 6.86 -8.57
CA ASN A 344 -0.17 6.22 -7.29
C ASN A 344 -1.42 5.32 -7.36
N ALA A 345 -2.46 5.74 -8.08
CA ALA A 345 -3.67 4.93 -8.28
C ALA A 345 -3.38 3.64 -9.05
N ASN A 346 -2.55 3.69 -10.09
CA ASN A 346 -2.14 2.50 -10.85
C ASN A 346 -1.34 1.52 -9.98
N PHE A 347 -0.38 2.01 -9.19
CA PHE A 347 0.39 1.14 -8.28
C PHE A 347 -0.50 0.54 -7.18
N LEU A 348 -1.43 1.33 -6.63
CA LEU A 348 -2.41 0.83 -5.68
C LEU A 348 -3.30 -0.25 -6.31
N TRP A 349 -3.75 -0.04 -7.54
CA TRP A 349 -4.50 -1.05 -8.29
C TRP A 349 -3.68 -2.32 -8.48
N PHE A 350 -2.39 -2.21 -8.84
CA PHE A 350 -1.50 -3.36 -8.96
C PHE A 350 -1.37 -4.12 -7.62
N ILE A 351 -1.17 -3.42 -6.50
CA ILE A 351 -1.11 -4.03 -5.17
C ILE A 351 -2.40 -4.79 -4.86
N LYS A 352 -3.57 -4.19 -5.13
CA LYS A 352 -4.87 -4.83 -4.92
C LYS A 352 -5.05 -6.04 -5.83
N PHE A 353 -4.65 -5.93 -7.09
CA PHE A 353 -4.76 -6.98 -8.09
C PHE A 353 -3.93 -8.21 -7.69
N GLU A 354 -2.63 -8.01 -7.46
CA GLU A 354 -1.69 -9.06 -7.02
C GLU A 354 -2.21 -9.78 -5.76
N ARG A 355 -2.84 -9.03 -4.86
CA ARG A 355 -3.42 -9.60 -3.65
C ARG A 355 -4.68 -10.43 -3.93
N SER A 356 -5.62 -9.89 -4.68
CA SER A 356 -6.83 -10.63 -5.07
C SER A 356 -6.48 -11.91 -5.83
N PHE A 357 -5.43 -11.86 -6.65
CA PHE A 357 -4.91 -13.02 -7.35
C PHE A 357 -4.39 -14.08 -6.37
N LYS A 358 -3.54 -13.70 -5.40
CA LYS A 358 -3.04 -14.62 -4.35
C LYS A 358 -4.15 -15.22 -3.49
N GLU A 359 -5.17 -14.43 -3.14
CA GLU A 359 -6.33 -14.90 -2.38
C GLU A 359 -7.10 -15.97 -3.18
N THR A 360 -7.40 -15.70 -4.45
CA THR A 360 -8.06 -16.70 -5.33
C THR A 360 -7.21 -17.94 -5.58
N GLU A 361 -5.88 -17.81 -5.69
CA GLU A 361 -4.97 -18.94 -5.85
C GLU A 361 -4.98 -19.83 -4.60
N HIS A 362 -4.97 -19.23 -3.40
CA HIS A 362 -5.05 -19.95 -2.13
C HIS A 362 -6.41 -20.63 -1.94
N GLU A 363 -7.51 -20.00 -2.35
CA GLU A 363 -8.83 -20.64 -2.36
C GLU A 363 -8.84 -21.87 -3.28
N LEU A 364 -8.32 -21.75 -4.51
CA LEU A 364 -8.24 -22.86 -5.46
C LEU A 364 -7.34 -24.01 -4.99
N GLN A 365 -6.31 -23.73 -4.19
CA GLN A 365 -5.42 -24.74 -3.62
C GLN A 365 -6.02 -25.46 -2.41
N ASN A 366 -6.88 -24.78 -1.64
CA ASN A 366 -7.51 -25.33 -0.44
C ASN A 366 -8.85 -26.01 -0.69
N ASP A 367 -9.35 -26.00 -1.93
CA ASP A 367 -10.59 -26.68 -2.31
C ASP A 367 -10.26 -28.06 -2.93
N PRO A 368 -10.23 -29.16 -2.13
CA PRO A 368 -9.90 -30.49 -2.64
C PRO A 368 -10.97 -31.11 -3.56
N ASP A 369 -12.14 -30.48 -3.70
CA ASP A 369 -13.29 -31.03 -4.44
C ASP A 369 -13.36 -30.61 -5.93
N LEU A 370 -12.36 -29.92 -6.47
CA LEU A 370 -12.27 -29.66 -7.93
C LEU A 370 -11.77 -30.88 -8.74
N SER A 371 -11.49 -31.99 -8.06
CA SER A 371 -11.32 -33.30 -8.66
C SER A 371 -12.68 -33.87 -9.05
N THR A 372 -13.07 -33.69 -10.32
CA THR A 372 -14.13 -34.43 -11.02
C THR A 372 -15.59 -34.13 -10.64
N HIS A 373 -16.11 -32.94 -10.97
CA HIS A 373 -17.42 -32.81 -11.64
C HIS A 373 -17.70 -31.35 -12.04
N ASP A 374 -18.11 -31.16 -13.30
CA ASP A 374 -18.82 -30.00 -13.84
C ASP A 374 -18.27 -28.59 -13.53
N ILE A 375 -17.31 -28.15 -14.38
CA ILE A 375 -16.99 -26.72 -14.59
C ILE A 375 -18.18 -26.08 -15.33
N ARG A 376 -19.29 -25.84 -14.63
CA ARG A 376 -20.40 -24.98 -15.07
C ARG A 376 -21.01 -24.29 -13.85
N HIS A 377 -20.83 -22.97 -13.81
CA HIS A 377 -21.24 -22.03 -12.76
C HIS A 377 -20.40 -22.19 -11.49
N VAL A 378 -19.58 -21.22 -11.07
CA VAL A 378 -20.03 -19.94 -10.49
C VAL A 378 -18.99 -18.85 -10.75
N VAL A 379 -19.19 -18.03 -11.79
CA VAL A 379 -18.67 -16.67 -11.79
C VAL A 379 -19.78 -15.82 -11.19
N LYS A 380 -19.75 -15.59 -9.87
CA LYS A 380 -20.55 -14.53 -9.26
C LYS A 380 -19.83 -13.22 -9.57
N SER A 381 -20.24 -12.61 -10.68
CA SER A 381 -20.03 -11.20 -10.96
C SER A 381 -20.68 -10.37 -9.85
N GLN A 382 -19.90 -9.91 -8.89
CA GLN A 382 -20.27 -8.75 -8.08
C GLN A 382 -19.83 -7.49 -8.82
N THR A 383 -20.68 -7.06 -9.75
CA THR A 383 -20.67 -5.69 -10.29
C THR A 383 -22.09 -5.15 -10.31
N GLN A 384 -22.36 -4.33 -9.30
CA GLN A 384 -23.12 -3.06 -9.28
C GLN A 384 -24.64 -3.02 -9.55
N ASP A 385 -25.26 -2.09 -8.82
CA ASP A 385 -26.63 -1.57 -8.94
C ASP A 385 -27.03 -1.20 -10.39
N PRO A 386 -28.34 -1.19 -10.69
CA PRO A 386 -28.84 -1.36 -12.05
C PRO A 386 -29.10 -0.02 -12.75
N LEU A 387 -28.72 0.09 -14.02
CA LEU A 387 -29.46 0.84 -15.06
C LEU A 387 -28.82 0.61 -16.43
N HIS A 388 -29.67 0.29 -17.41
CA HIS A 388 -29.43 0.08 -18.84
C HIS A 388 -28.95 -1.31 -19.31
N ALA A 389 -29.93 -2.04 -19.83
CA ALA A 389 -29.80 -3.26 -20.61
C ALA A 389 -29.34 -2.99 -22.05
N SER A 390 -28.36 -3.76 -22.51
CA SER A 390 -28.25 -4.20 -23.91
C SER A 390 -27.40 -5.48 -23.96
N GLU A 391 -28.02 -6.58 -24.36
CA GLU A 391 -27.40 -7.91 -24.51
C GLU A 391 -26.31 -7.93 -25.59
N PRO A 392 -25.19 -8.65 -25.38
CA PRO A 392 -24.44 -9.22 -26.49
C PRO A 392 -24.60 -10.75 -26.52
N ALA A 393 -25.30 -11.24 -27.56
CA ALA A 393 -25.40 -12.64 -27.90
C ALA A 393 -24.08 -13.14 -28.56
N ALA A 394 -23.27 -13.88 -27.83
CA ALA A 394 -22.18 -14.68 -28.41
C ALA A 394 -22.61 -16.15 -28.48
N LYS A 395 -22.84 -16.64 -29.71
CA LYS A 395 -23.28 -18.00 -30.01
C LYS A 395 -22.07 -18.92 -30.12
N ILE A 396 -21.82 -19.73 -29.10
CA ILE A 396 -20.73 -20.73 -29.11
C ILE A 396 -21.12 -21.87 -30.07
N VAL A 397 -20.32 -22.07 -31.12
CA VAL A 397 -20.45 -23.19 -32.06
C VAL A 397 -19.77 -24.41 -31.46
N GLN A 398 -20.56 -25.44 -31.16
CA GLN A 398 -20.09 -26.73 -30.63
C GLN A 398 -19.81 -27.68 -31.81
N LEU A 399 -18.54 -28.05 -32.03
CA LEU A 399 -18.15 -29.05 -33.01
C LEU A 399 -18.16 -30.44 -32.35
N PHE A 400 -18.88 -31.38 -32.98
CA PHE A 400 -19.14 -32.74 -32.50
C PHE A 400 -17.86 -33.56 -32.34
N GLY A 401 -17.66 -34.13 -31.15
CA GLY A 401 -16.74 -35.25 -30.92
C GLY A 401 -17.42 -36.56 -31.30
N THR A 402 -16.86 -37.26 -32.27
CA THR A 402 -17.19 -38.63 -32.70
C THR A 402 -17.13 -39.61 -31.52
N GLN A 403 -18.27 -40.18 -31.13
CA GLN A 403 -18.32 -41.36 -30.27
C GLN A 403 -18.12 -42.62 -31.12
N GLU A 404 -17.08 -43.39 -30.81
CA GLU A 404 -16.89 -44.75 -31.29
C GLU A 404 -17.98 -45.66 -30.71
N THR A 405 -18.80 -46.23 -31.59
CA THR A 405 -19.82 -47.22 -31.25
C THR A 405 -19.18 -48.60 -31.13
N ASN A 406 -19.16 -49.18 -29.93
CA ASN A 406 -19.00 -50.62 -29.75
C ASN A 406 -20.30 -51.24 -29.24
N SER A 407 -20.98 -51.92 -30.16
CA SER A 407 -22.21 -52.70 -29.96
C SER A 407 -21.92 -54.05 -29.31
N LYS A 408 -22.73 -54.46 -28.32
CA LYS A 408 -23.22 -55.84 -28.13
C LYS A 408 -24.21 -55.92 -26.96
N THR A 409 -25.49 -56.09 -27.27
CA THR A 409 -26.41 -56.94 -26.49
C THR A 409 -27.69 -57.21 -27.29
N GLU A 410 -27.96 -58.49 -27.50
CA GLU A 410 -29.12 -59.05 -28.21
C GLU A 410 -30.34 -59.16 -27.29
N ASN A 411 -31.54 -59.03 -27.91
CA ASN A 411 -32.81 -59.75 -27.69
C ASN A 411 -33.41 -59.83 -26.26
N SER A 412 -34.70 -59.66 -25.99
CA SER A 412 -35.96 -59.89 -26.74
C SER A 412 -37.10 -59.23 -25.94
N GLY A 413 -38.13 -58.62 -26.54
CA GLY A 413 -39.40 -59.33 -26.77
C GLY A 413 -40.59 -58.69 -26.02
N LYS A 414 -41.45 -58.01 -26.78
CA LYS A 414 -42.77 -57.41 -26.44
C LYS A 414 -43.84 -58.50 -26.10
N PRO A 415 -45.15 -58.17 -25.98
CA PRO A 415 -45.88 -57.17 -25.18
C PRO A 415 -47.16 -57.79 -24.49
N SER A 416 -47.97 -57.01 -23.76
CA SER A 416 -49.42 -56.83 -24.01
C SER A 416 -50.23 -56.33 -22.80
N ARG A 417 -51.27 -55.56 -23.13
CA ARG A 417 -52.30 -54.92 -22.28
C ARG A 417 -53.36 -55.92 -21.78
N ARG A 418 -53.90 -55.71 -20.56
CA ARG A 418 -55.31 -55.29 -20.26
C ARG A 418 -55.76 -55.71 -18.85
N PHE A 419 -56.35 -54.71 -18.17
CA PHE A 419 -57.46 -54.73 -17.20
C PHE A 419 -57.70 -55.92 -16.26
N ALA A 420 -57.68 -55.65 -14.94
CA ALA A 420 -58.63 -56.22 -14.00
C ALA A 420 -58.96 -55.23 -12.85
N LYS A 421 -60.25 -55.11 -12.56
CA LYS A 421 -60.90 -54.36 -11.47
C LYS A 421 -61.05 -55.24 -10.22
N THR A 422 -61.32 -54.59 -9.08
CA THR A 422 -61.88 -55.10 -7.80
C THR A 422 -60.92 -55.92 -6.94
N GLY A 423 -60.82 -55.79 -5.62
CA GLY A 423 -61.51 -54.99 -4.61
C GLY A 423 -61.26 -55.61 -3.21
N LYS A 424 -61.30 -54.77 -2.15
CA LYS A 424 -61.33 -55.06 -0.69
C LYS A 424 -59.99 -55.28 0.07
N ASN A 425 -59.80 -54.36 1.05
CA ASN A 425 -59.44 -54.49 2.49
C ASN A 425 -58.36 -55.52 2.91
N ASP A 426 -57.45 -55.27 3.84
CA ASP A 426 -57.39 -54.30 4.94
C ASP A 426 -55.95 -54.31 5.55
N ARG A 427 -55.58 -53.20 6.21
CA ARG A 427 -54.59 -53.04 7.30
C ARG A 427 -53.06 -52.96 7.03
N HIS A 428 -52.59 -51.76 7.39
CA HIS A 428 -51.48 -51.43 8.31
C HIS A 428 -50.14 -50.87 7.76
N LEU A 429 -49.87 -49.66 8.26
CA LEU A 429 -48.60 -49.00 8.60
C LEU A 429 -47.92 -48.09 7.55
N GLN A 430 -47.80 -46.84 7.99
CA GLN A 430 -47.29 -45.56 7.43
C GLN A 430 -45.76 -45.54 7.14
N PRO A 431 -45.13 -44.39 6.73
CA PRO A 431 -45.58 -43.25 5.92
C PRO A 431 -44.56 -42.76 4.85
N GLY A 432 -45.06 -41.97 3.89
CA GLY A 432 -44.40 -40.76 3.38
C GLY A 432 -43.58 -40.93 2.09
N LYS A 433 -43.61 -40.00 1.13
CA LYS A 433 -44.36 -38.75 0.97
C LYS A 433 -44.33 -38.46 -0.53
N GLY A 434 -45.51 -38.26 -1.10
CA GLY A 434 -45.68 -37.76 -2.46
C GLY A 434 -45.44 -36.27 -2.55
N GLU A 435 -45.06 -35.87 -3.76
CA GLU A 435 -45.05 -34.52 -4.30
C GLU A 435 -46.43 -33.86 -4.15
N ASN A 436 -46.45 -32.53 -4.04
CA ASN A 436 -47.38 -31.66 -4.77
C ASN A 436 -47.03 -30.19 -4.54
N ILE A 437 -46.50 -29.57 -5.59
CA ILE A 437 -47.02 -28.37 -6.28
C ILE A 437 -47.95 -27.49 -5.43
N ILE A 438 -47.52 -26.24 -5.18
CA ILE A 438 -48.39 -25.13 -4.74
C ILE A 438 -48.26 -23.99 -5.75
N HIS A 439 -49.40 -23.55 -6.27
CA HIS A 439 -49.58 -22.32 -7.04
C HIS A 439 -50.02 -21.17 -6.12
N LEU A 440 -49.61 -19.97 -6.54
CA LEU A 440 -49.73 -18.60 -5.98
C LEU A 440 -51.13 -18.14 -5.54
N ARG A 441 -51.20 -17.23 -4.54
CA ARG A 441 -51.87 -15.91 -4.67
C ARG A 441 -51.62 -14.94 -3.50
N PHE A 442 -51.66 -13.66 -3.88
CA PHE A 442 -51.55 -12.41 -3.13
C PHE A 442 -52.59 -12.22 -2.01
N GLY A 443 -52.21 -11.44 -0.99
CA GLY A 443 -53.10 -10.74 -0.07
C GLY A 443 -52.43 -9.45 0.44
N SER A 444 -53.12 -8.33 0.25
CA SER A 444 -52.80 -6.96 0.68
C SER A 444 -53.69 -6.56 1.87
N GLU A 445 -53.19 -5.60 2.67
CA GLU A 445 -53.87 -4.80 3.74
C GLU A 445 -54.19 -5.58 5.04
N GLU A 446 -53.99 -5.06 6.26
CA GLU A 446 -53.92 -3.68 6.79
C GLU A 446 -52.66 -3.39 7.63
#